data_AF-A0A3D5DP01-F1
#
_entry.id   AF-A0A3D5DP01-F1
#
_cell.length_a   1.000
_cell.length_b   1.000
_cell.length_c   1.000
_cell.angle_alpha   90.00
_cell.angle_beta   90.00
_cell.angle_gamma   90.00
#
_symmetry.space_group_name_H-M   'P 1'
#
loop_
_entity.id
_entity.type
_entity.pdbx_description
1 polymer ?
#
loop_
_entity_poly.entity_id
_entity_poly.type
_entity_poly.pdbx_seq_one_letter_code
_entity_poly.pdbx_strand_id
1 'polypeptide(L)'
;MKIQVERDALAEAVAWTARGLPARPAVPVLAGMRLQADAELTLSSFDYDVSAQARIPVVTEEEGTALVSGRLLAEITRSLPARPVQVSADSTHATVTCGSATFTLLTMPVEDYPTLPEMPPAIGSIGSDAFATAVNQSATAAGRDDTLPALTGVRIEIEGDTLTLVSTDRYRLAVRELRWNPARPDLSAAVLVPARALADTARALTTGAEVSIALALPGEEGATGEGMIGFEGGGRRTTTRLLGGDFPRYQTLLPNHVSAVAELTTAPFAEAVKRVALVAERNTAVRLTFSDGQLVLEAGTGDEAQAVEVLEAGYEGDDLQIAFNPTYLLDGLSAIDSDIARMSFTEPGKPALLTGKPAPDGQPDYRYLLMPIRLGG
;
A
#
# COMPACT_ATOMS: atom_id res chain seq x y z
N MET A 1 3.54 -2.78 35.73
CA MET A 1 4.44 -1.97 34.88
C MET A 1 4.29 -0.50 35.23
N LYS A 2 5.37 0.26 35.19
CA LYS A 2 5.38 1.70 35.45
C LYS A 2 6.49 2.36 34.64
N ILE A 3 6.12 3.31 33.79
CA ILE A 3 7.04 3.99 32.86
C ILE A 3 6.76 5.49 32.80
N GLN A 4 7.78 6.24 32.39
CA GLN A 4 7.69 7.64 32.00
C GLN A 4 8.24 7.84 30.58
N VAL A 5 7.52 8.61 29.76
CA VAL A 5 7.83 8.80 28.34
C VAL A 5 7.42 10.19 27.85
N GLU A 6 8.10 10.71 26.84
CA GLU A 6 7.70 11.95 26.18
C GLU A 6 6.38 11.79 25.43
N ARG A 7 5.50 12.80 25.53
CA ARG A 7 4.14 12.72 24.98
C ARG A 7 4.12 12.53 23.47
N ASP A 8 4.94 13.27 22.73
CA ASP A 8 4.97 13.19 21.27
C ASP A 8 5.43 11.79 20.80
N ALA A 9 6.49 11.24 21.40
CA ALA A 9 6.97 9.90 21.09
C ALA A 9 5.93 8.81 21.39
N LEU A 10 5.26 8.90 22.54
CA LEU A 10 4.18 7.96 22.90
C LEU A 10 2.98 8.10 21.95
N ALA A 11 2.52 9.32 21.67
CA ALA A 11 1.37 9.56 20.82
C ALA A 11 1.63 9.07 19.39
N GLU A 12 2.83 9.31 18.85
CA GLU A 12 3.21 8.84 17.52
C GLU A 12 3.25 7.30 17.44
N ALA A 13 3.90 6.65 18.41
CA ALA A 13 4.03 5.20 18.42
C ALA A 13 2.68 4.49 18.65
N VAL A 14 1.85 4.99 19.57
CA VAL A 14 0.49 4.47 19.81
C VAL A 14 -0.37 4.68 18.56
N ALA A 15 -0.36 5.87 17.96
CA ALA A 15 -1.15 6.13 16.76
C ALA A 15 -0.73 5.24 15.59
N TRP A 16 0.56 4.95 15.46
CA TRP A 16 1.10 4.04 14.47
C TRP A 16 0.63 2.60 14.72
N THR A 17 0.85 2.05 15.92
CA THR A 17 0.47 0.67 16.26
C THR A 17 -1.05 0.49 16.18
N ALA A 18 -1.84 1.50 16.54
CA ALA A 18 -3.30 1.42 16.49
C ALA A 18 -3.87 1.28 15.07
N ARG A 19 -3.11 1.62 14.01
CA ARG A 19 -3.54 1.40 12.61
C ARG A 19 -3.59 -0.08 12.25
N GLY A 20 -2.77 -0.91 12.89
CA GLY A 20 -2.78 -2.36 12.73
C GLY A 20 -3.87 -3.07 13.55
N LEU A 21 -4.77 -2.32 14.22
CA LEU A 21 -5.89 -2.91 14.95
C LEU A 21 -7.08 -3.16 14.01
N PRO A 22 -7.74 -4.33 14.11
CA PRO A 22 -8.83 -4.69 13.21
C PRO A 22 -10.03 -3.77 13.44
N ALA A 23 -10.64 -3.28 12.35
CA ALA A 23 -11.86 -2.44 12.40
C ALA A 23 -12.96 -3.10 13.24
N ARG A 24 -13.15 -4.40 13.01
CA ARG A 24 -14.10 -5.29 13.70
C ARG A 24 -13.32 -6.53 14.18
N PRO A 25 -12.82 -6.53 15.43
CA PRO A 25 -12.07 -7.66 15.96
C PRO A 25 -12.96 -8.91 16.07
N ALA A 26 -12.41 -10.09 15.75
CA ALA A 26 -13.12 -11.36 15.91
C ALA A 26 -13.44 -11.68 17.38
N VAL A 27 -12.54 -11.29 18.28
CA VAL A 27 -12.68 -11.39 19.73
C VAL A 27 -12.24 -10.09 20.41
N PRO A 28 -12.86 -9.66 21.52
CA PRO A 28 -12.59 -8.36 22.13
C PRO A 28 -11.11 -8.09 22.46
N VAL A 29 -10.37 -9.12 22.85
CA VAL A 29 -8.94 -9.02 23.24
C VAL A 29 -8.05 -8.50 22.09
N LEU A 30 -8.43 -8.72 20.82
CA LEU A 30 -7.73 -8.20 19.64
C LEU A 30 -8.00 -6.70 19.35
N ALA A 31 -8.94 -6.08 20.07
CA ALA A 31 -9.02 -4.61 20.12
C ALA A 31 -7.89 -4.01 20.99
N GLY A 32 -7.20 -4.86 21.75
CA GLY A 32 -6.14 -4.48 22.66
C GLY A 32 -4.84 -4.14 21.96
N MET A 33 -4.14 -3.15 22.51
CA MET A 33 -2.73 -2.89 22.23
C MET A 33 -1.92 -3.40 23.41
N ARG A 34 -0.97 -4.30 23.14
CA ARG A 34 -0.07 -4.83 24.16
C ARG A 34 1.04 -3.82 24.41
N LEU A 35 1.20 -3.42 25.67
CA LEU A 35 2.29 -2.57 26.17
C LEU A 35 3.24 -3.48 26.95
N GLN A 36 4.47 -3.60 26.50
CA GLN A 36 5.52 -4.34 27.21
C GLN A 36 6.64 -3.38 27.54
N ALA A 37 6.88 -3.16 28.83
CA ALA A 37 7.92 -2.29 29.35
C ALA A 37 9.09 -3.12 29.88
N ASP A 38 10.27 -2.92 29.29
CA ASP A 38 11.56 -3.44 29.73
C ASP A 38 12.59 -2.29 29.76
N ALA A 39 13.68 -2.34 28.99
CA ALA A 39 14.55 -1.19 28.74
C ALA A 39 13.88 -0.14 27.83
N GLU A 40 12.93 -0.58 26.99
CA GLU A 40 12.12 0.25 26.11
C GLU A 40 10.63 -0.08 26.29
N LEU A 41 9.75 0.75 25.73
CA LEU A 41 8.35 0.40 25.58
C LEU A 41 8.12 -0.21 24.21
N THR A 42 7.68 -1.46 24.20
CA THR A 42 7.23 -2.16 23.01
C THR A 42 5.71 -2.15 22.94
N LEU A 43 5.16 -1.50 21.91
CA LEU A 43 3.73 -1.44 21.61
C LEU A 43 3.40 -2.42 20.50
N SER A 44 2.44 -3.32 20.69
CA SER A 44 2.06 -4.30 19.67
C SER A 44 0.55 -4.39 19.40
N SER A 45 0.17 -4.61 18.14
CA SER A 45 -1.19 -4.95 17.69
C SER A 45 -1.18 -6.22 16.83
N PHE A 46 -2.32 -6.91 16.75
CA PHE A 46 -2.45 -8.19 16.03
C PHE A 46 -3.88 -8.47 15.59
N ASP A 47 -4.08 -9.02 14.40
CA ASP A 47 -5.39 -9.48 13.90
C ASP A 47 -5.36 -10.83 13.15
N TYR A 48 -4.42 -11.72 13.48
CA TYR A 48 -4.12 -12.99 12.80
C TYR A 48 -3.46 -12.88 11.42
N ASP A 49 -3.75 -11.82 10.67
CA ASP A 49 -3.17 -11.61 9.34
C ASP A 49 -2.01 -10.62 9.37
N VAL A 50 -2.10 -9.60 10.24
CA VAL A 50 -1.10 -8.55 10.40
C VAL A 50 -0.71 -8.44 11.87
N SER A 51 0.58 -8.28 12.11
CA SER A 51 1.11 -7.81 13.39
C SER A 51 1.93 -6.55 13.17
N ALA A 52 1.79 -5.58 14.07
CA ALA A 52 2.58 -4.35 14.05
C ALA A 52 3.21 -4.15 15.42
N GLN A 53 4.49 -3.77 15.43
CA GLN A 53 5.23 -3.46 16.64
C GLN A 53 6.06 -2.19 16.48
N ALA A 54 5.94 -1.29 17.46
CA ALA A 54 6.77 -0.10 17.59
C ALA A 54 7.54 -0.14 18.90
N ARG A 55 8.79 0.35 18.86
CA ARG A 55 9.64 0.50 20.05
C ARG A 55 9.97 1.95 20.25
N ILE A 56 9.85 2.40 21.50
CA ILE A 56 10.23 3.76 21.89
C ILE A 56 11.03 3.74 23.20
N PRO A 57 12.03 4.62 23.32
CA PRO A 57 12.80 4.76 24.56
C PRO A 57 11.90 5.31 25.66
N VAL A 58 11.98 4.72 26.85
CA VAL A 58 11.23 5.15 28.04
C VAL A 58 12.11 5.06 29.29
N VAL A 59 11.71 5.75 30.35
CA VAL A 59 12.25 5.52 31.69
C VAL A 59 11.38 4.50 32.38
N THR A 60 11.87 3.27 32.53
CA THR A 60 11.15 2.19 33.21
C THR A 60 11.45 2.20 34.70
N GLU A 61 10.41 2.40 35.52
CA GLU A 61 10.46 2.26 36.96
C GLU A 61 10.13 0.82 37.38
N GLU A 62 9.13 0.21 36.73
CA GLU A 62 8.73 -1.17 36.95
C GLU A 62 8.45 -1.85 35.61
N GLU A 63 9.15 -2.94 35.33
CA GLU A 63 8.90 -3.77 34.15
C GLU A 63 7.51 -4.40 34.19
N GLY A 64 7.04 -4.85 33.03
CA GLY A 64 5.85 -5.68 32.94
C GLY A 64 5.06 -5.48 31.65
N THR A 65 3.94 -6.18 31.56
CA THR A 65 3.08 -6.16 30.38
C THR A 65 1.65 -5.80 30.78
N ALA A 66 1.00 -4.99 29.96
CA ALA A 66 -0.41 -4.67 30.07
C ALA A 66 -1.07 -4.73 28.69
N LEU A 67 -2.37 -4.99 28.67
CA LEU A 67 -3.18 -4.96 27.46
C LEU A 67 -4.34 -4.00 27.67
N VAL A 68 -4.47 -2.98 26.83
CA VAL A 68 -5.49 -1.92 26.96
C VAL A 68 -6.15 -1.65 25.63
N SER A 69 -7.33 -1.03 25.61
CA SER A 69 -7.98 -0.62 24.36
C SER A 69 -7.07 0.30 23.55
N GLY A 70 -6.57 -0.18 22.42
CA GLY A 70 -5.58 0.56 21.64
C GLY A 70 -6.14 1.81 20.96
N ARG A 71 -7.41 1.77 20.53
CA ARG A 71 -8.11 2.95 19.99
C ARG A 71 -8.29 4.04 21.03
N LEU A 72 -8.77 3.66 22.21
CA LEU A 72 -8.96 4.61 23.31
C LEU A 72 -7.62 5.20 23.75
N LEU A 73 -6.57 4.37 23.85
CA LEU A 73 -5.22 4.86 24.16
C LEU A 73 -4.73 5.86 23.10
N ALA A 74 -4.98 5.61 21.81
CA ALA A 74 -4.61 6.51 20.73
C ALA A 74 -5.37 7.84 20.74
N GLU A 75 -6.64 7.84 21.15
CA GLU A 75 -7.43 9.06 21.36
C GLU A 75 -6.90 9.85 22.56
N ILE A 76 -6.64 9.17 23.67
CA ILE A 76 -6.09 9.78 24.90
C ILE A 76 -4.76 10.44 24.58
N THR A 77 -3.76 9.69 24.08
CA THR A 77 -2.39 10.20 23.88
C THR A 77 -2.33 11.38 22.92
N ARG A 78 -3.22 11.42 21.92
CA ARG A 78 -3.37 12.55 20.99
C ARG A 78 -3.90 13.82 21.67
N SER A 79 -4.74 13.68 22.69
CA SER A 79 -5.36 14.79 23.41
C SER A 79 -4.51 15.35 24.56
N LEU A 80 -3.42 14.67 24.93
CA LEU A 80 -2.58 15.06 26.06
C LEU A 80 -1.80 16.36 25.78
N PRO A 81 -1.57 17.19 26.82
CA PRO A 81 -0.70 18.36 26.68
C PRO A 81 0.76 17.95 26.41
N ALA A 82 1.58 18.88 25.90
CA ALA A 82 3.01 18.68 25.66
C ALA A 82 3.83 18.63 26.98
N ARG A 83 3.63 17.58 27.77
CA ARG A 83 4.35 17.28 29.03
C ARG A 83 4.65 15.79 29.11
N PRO A 84 5.66 15.36 29.88
CA PRO A 84 5.92 13.94 30.10
C PRO A 84 4.67 13.17 30.57
N VAL A 85 4.52 11.95 30.07
CA VAL A 85 3.41 11.05 30.37
C VAL A 85 3.92 9.93 31.27
N GLN A 86 3.22 9.68 32.37
CA GLN A 86 3.44 8.52 33.22
C GLN A 86 2.36 7.49 32.96
N VAL A 87 2.77 6.25 32.72
CA VAL A 87 1.85 5.11 32.53
C VAL A 87 2.15 4.08 33.61
N SER A 88 1.12 3.75 34.39
CA SER A 88 1.19 2.70 35.43
C SER A 88 0.08 1.71 35.18
N ALA A 89 0.37 0.41 35.12
CA ALA A 89 -0.63 -0.61 34.91
C ALA A 89 -0.44 -1.83 35.82
N ASP A 90 -1.56 -2.28 36.38
CA ASP A 90 -1.72 -3.54 37.11
C ASP A 90 -2.59 -4.53 36.30
N SER A 91 -3.06 -5.61 36.94
CA SER A 91 -3.86 -6.64 36.27
C SER A 91 -5.28 -6.19 35.89
N THR A 92 -5.77 -5.09 36.45
CA THR A 92 -7.16 -4.60 36.32
C THR A 92 -7.27 -3.24 35.66
N HIS A 93 -6.30 -2.35 35.88
CA HIS A 93 -6.35 -0.98 35.42
C HIS A 93 -4.99 -0.49 34.91
N ALA A 94 -5.03 0.33 33.88
CA ALA A 94 -3.92 1.13 33.39
C ALA A 94 -4.24 2.61 33.57
N THR A 95 -3.39 3.32 34.28
CA THR A 95 -3.51 4.75 34.54
C THR A 95 -2.50 5.52 33.69
N VAL A 96 -2.99 6.50 32.94
CA VAL A 96 -2.20 7.43 32.11
C VAL A 96 -2.32 8.82 32.72
N THR A 97 -1.19 9.36 33.19
CA THR A 97 -1.14 10.67 33.85
C THR A 97 -0.25 11.63 33.06
N CYS A 98 -0.75 12.84 32.78
CA CYS A 98 0.00 13.90 32.12
C CYS A 98 -0.41 15.26 32.69
N GLY A 99 0.45 15.85 33.51
CA GLY A 99 0.11 17.08 34.24
C GLY A 99 -1.08 16.88 35.18
N SER A 100 -2.16 17.65 34.98
CA SER A 100 -3.39 17.56 35.78
C SER A 100 -4.40 16.56 35.23
N ALA A 101 -4.14 15.93 34.09
CA ALA A 101 -5.03 14.95 33.49
C ALA A 101 -4.62 13.53 33.92
N THR A 102 -5.59 12.75 34.37
CA THR A 102 -5.44 11.34 34.71
C THR A 102 -6.57 10.56 34.07
N PHE A 103 -6.22 9.56 33.28
CA PHE A 103 -7.14 8.62 32.66
C PHE A 103 -6.92 7.24 33.25
N THR A 104 -8.01 6.52 33.54
CA THR A 104 -7.95 5.13 34.00
C THR A 104 -8.67 4.26 32.99
N LEU A 105 -7.94 3.33 32.38
CA LEU A 105 -8.44 2.35 31.42
C LEU A 105 -8.55 0.99 32.11
N LEU A 106 -9.56 0.22 31.73
CA LEU A 106 -9.62 -1.20 32.08
C LEU A 106 -8.57 -1.97 31.26
N THR A 107 -7.84 -2.86 31.93
CA THR A 107 -6.97 -3.81 31.24
C THR A 107 -7.76 -5.01 30.75
N MET A 108 -7.20 -5.68 29.76
CA MET A 108 -7.65 -6.99 29.28
C MET A 108 -6.68 -8.08 29.74
N PRO A 109 -7.11 -9.34 29.87
CA PRO A 109 -6.23 -10.45 30.21
C PRO A 109 -5.13 -10.60 29.15
N VAL A 110 -3.87 -10.53 29.57
CA VAL A 110 -2.70 -10.62 28.67
C VAL A 110 -2.52 -12.04 28.17
N GLU A 111 -2.86 -13.02 29.01
CA GLU A 111 -2.84 -14.46 28.72
C GLU A 111 -3.80 -14.88 27.60
N ASP A 112 -4.86 -14.12 27.38
CA ASP A 112 -5.82 -14.35 26.29
C ASP A 112 -5.33 -13.72 24.96
N TYR A 113 -4.31 -12.88 25.00
CA TYR A 113 -3.75 -12.26 23.81
C TYR A 113 -2.82 -13.24 23.09
N PRO A 114 -3.03 -13.50 21.80
CA PRO A 114 -2.20 -14.46 21.07
C PRO A 114 -0.71 -14.09 21.10
N THR A 115 0.14 -15.12 21.10
CA THR A 115 1.57 -14.94 20.88
C THR A 115 1.78 -14.31 19.51
N LEU A 116 2.49 -13.18 19.49
CA LEU A 116 2.82 -12.50 18.25
C LEU A 116 3.79 -13.36 17.43
N PRO A 117 3.65 -13.38 16.10
CA PRO A 117 4.63 -14.04 15.27
C PRO A 117 6.00 -13.37 15.40
N GLU A 118 7.05 -14.19 15.35
CA GLU A 118 8.42 -13.68 15.29
C GLU A 118 8.73 -13.15 13.89
N MET A 119 9.61 -12.16 13.82
CA MET A 119 10.07 -11.62 12.54
C MET A 119 10.94 -12.68 11.85
N PRO A 120 10.66 -13.04 10.57
CA PRO A 120 11.55 -13.89 9.81
C PRO A 120 12.96 -13.32 9.65
N PRO A 121 13.93 -14.12 9.17
CA PRO A 121 15.24 -13.61 8.77
C PRO A 121 15.14 -12.57 7.65
N ALA A 122 15.94 -11.51 7.76
CA ALA A 122 16.07 -10.49 6.72
C ALA A 122 16.65 -11.08 5.43
N ILE A 123 16.09 -10.69 4.30
CA ILE A 123 16.50 -11.14 2.96
C ILE A 123 17.15 -10.05 2.13
N GLY A 124 17.03 -8.79 2.55
CA GLY A 124 17.66 -7.64 1.94
C GLY A 124 17.03 -6.33 2.43
N SER A 125 17.51 -5.21 1.90
CA SER A 125 16.99 -3.88 2.21
C SER A 125 16.74 -3.06 0.96
N ILE A 126 15.96 -1.99 1.11
CA ILE A 126 15.65 -1.04 0.05
C ILE A 126 15.45 0.36 0.65
N GLY A 127 15.77 1.42 -0.10
CA GLY A 127 15.47 2.79 0.31
C GLY A 127 13.98 2.97 0.61
N SER A 128 13.65 3.64 1.71
CA SER A 128 12.26 3.81 2.17
C SER A 128 11.38 4.53 1.15
N ASP A 129 11.89 5.58 0.51
CA ASP A 129 11.19 6.32 -0.54
C ASP A 129 10.93 5.46 -1.78
N ALA A 130 11.92 4.65 -2.19
CA ALA A 130 11.80 3.74 -3.32
C ALA A 130 10.76 2.64 -3.03
N PHE A 131 10.77 2.08 -1.81
CA PHE A 131 9.77 1.12 -1.36
C PHE A 131 8.37 1.74 -1.35
N ALA A 132 8.21 2.93 -0.76
CA ALA A 132 6.93 3.60 -0.68
C ALA A 132 6.36 3.91 -2.07
N THR A 133 7.20 4.42 -2.97
CA THR A 133 6.82 4.71 -4.36
C THR A 133 6.39 3.43 -5.07
N ALA A 134 7.18 2.36 -4.98
CA ALA A 134 6.88 1.12 -5.69
C ALA A 134 5.62 0.42 -5.19
N VAL A 135 5.37 0.44 -3.88
CA VAL A 135 4.13 -0.09 -3.30
C VAL A 135 2.94 0.75 -3.73
N ASN A 136 3.03 2.09 -3.66
CA ASN A 136 1.93 2.96 -4.07
C ASN A 136 1.58 2.75 -5.56
N GLN A 137 2.58 2.61 -6.43
CA GLN A 137 2.41 2.36 -7.85
C GLN A 137 1.82 0.99 -8.17
N SER A 138 2.29 -0.05 -7.49
CA SER A 138 1.85 -1.42 -7.72
C SER A 138 0.51 -1.74 -7.08
N ALA A 139 0.15 -1.15 -5.92
CA ALA A 139 -1.10 -1.45 -5.23
C ALA A 139 -2.36 -0.87 -5.92
N THR A 140 -2.22 0.06 -6.87
CA THR A 140 -3.37 0.73 -7.54
C THR A 140 -4.24 -0.25 -8.32
N ALA A 141 -3.67 -1.32 -8.88
CA ALA A 141 -4.37 -2.31 -9.67
C ALA A 141 -4.83 -3.55 -8.87
N ALA A 142 -4.64 -3.57 -7.54
CA ALA A 142 -5.07 -4.68 -6.71
C ALA A 142 -6.61 -4.71 -6.58
N GLY A 143 -7.17 -5.91 -6.65
CA GLY A 143 -8.59 -6.16 -6.45
C GLY A 143 -9.03 -5.84 -5.02
N ARG A 144 -10.33 -5.55 -4.87
CA ARG A 144 -10.98 -5.30 -3.58
C ARG A 144 -12.09 -6.32 -3.27
N ASP A 145 -12.18 -7.36 -4.10
CA ASP A 145 -13.18 -8.41 -4.01
C ASP A 145 -12.59 -9.62 -3.29
N ASP A 146 -13.01 -9.80 -2.03
CA ASP A 146 -12.53 -10.89 -1.18
C ASP A 146 -12.97 -12.29 -1.69
N THR A 147 -13.86 -12.38 -2.68
CA THR A 147 -14.18 -13.66 -3.36
C THR A 147 -13.06 -14.14 -4.28
N LEU A 148 -12.12 -13.26 -4.64
CA LEU A 148 -10.92 -13.56 -5.41
C LEU A 148 -9.65 -13.17 -4.62
N PRO A 149 -9.31 -13.86 -3.52
CA PRO A 149 -8.20 -13.47 -2.64
C PRO A 149 -6.85 -13.30 -3.34
N ALA A 150 -6.57 -14.11 -4.37
CA ALA A 150 -5.32 -14.00 -5.12
C ALA A 150 -5.14 -12.63 -5.82
N LEU A 151 -6.24 -11.94 -6.11
CA LEU A 151 -6.24 -10.64 -6.78
C LEU A 151 -6.24 -9.47 -5.78
N THR A 152 -6.50 -9.70 -4.49
CA THR A 152 -6.40 -8.65 -3.46
C THR A 152 -4.97 -8.41 -3.00
N GLY A 153 -4.02 -9.21 -3.50
CA GLY A 153 -2.60 -9.11 -3.19
C GLY A 153 -1.78 -8.35 -4.23
N VAL A 154 -0.59 -7.92 -3.79
CA VAL A 154 0.54 -7.56 -4.65
C VAL A 154 1.50 -8.73 -4.65
N ARG A 155 1.79 -9.28 -5.83
CA ARG A 155 2.80 -10.29 -6.04
C ARG A 155 4.17 -9.62 -6.02
N ILE A 156 5.08 -10.11 -5.19
CA ILE A 156 6.47 -9.67 -5.11
C ILE A 156 7.32 -10.82 -5.64
N GLU A 157 7.98 -10.59 -6.77
CA GLU A 157 8.97 -11.50 -7.37
C GLU A 157 10.37 -11.00 -7.01
N ILE A 158 11.20 -11.90 -6.50
CA ILE A 158 12.56 -11.65 -6.05
C ILE A 158 13.49 -12.46 -6.95
N GLU A 159 14.35 -11.77 -7.69
CA GLU A 159 15.35 -12.36 -8.57
C GLU A 159 16.66 -11.58 -8.46
N GLY A 160 17.61 -12.10 -7.66
CA GLY A 160 18.89 -11.44 -7.42
C GLY A 160 18.72 -10.03 -6.83
N ASP A 161 19.26 -9.03 -7.52
CA ASP A 161 19.17 -7.62 -7.16
C ASP A 161 17.93 -6.91 -7.73
N THR A 162 16.92 -7.67 -8.21
CA THR A 162 15.67 -7.14 -8.75
C THR A 162 14.47 -7.57 -7.93
N LEU A 163 13.62 -6.61 -7.57
CA LEU A 163 12.27 -6.83 -7.09
C LEU A 163 11.27 -6.45 -8.18
N THR A 164 10.24 -7.26 -8.37
CA THR A 164 9.12 -6.94 -9.25
C THR A 164 7.81 -7.02 -8.47
N LEU A 165 7.12 -5.89 -8.33
CA LEU A 165 5.83 -5.79 -7.68
C LEU A 165 4.73 -5.75 -8.74
N VAL A 166 3.77 -6.67 -8.64
CA VAL A 166 2.72 -6.86 -9.64
C VAL A 166 1.36 -6.97 -8.97
N SER A 167 0.36 -6.26 -9.48
CA SER A 167 -1.03 -6.48 -9.06
C SER A 167 -2.01 -6.35 -10.23
N THR A 168 -3.16 -7.00 -10.11
CA THR A 168 -4.22 -6.93 -11.12
C THR A 168 -5.59 -7.24 -10.51
N ASP A 169 -6.62 -6.61 -11.06
CA ASP A 169 -8.03 -6.87 -10.76
C ASP A 169 -8.79 -7.41 -11.99
N ARG A 170 -8.05 -7.91 -13.00
CA ARG A 170 -8.47 -8.35 -14.35
C ARG A 170 -8.76 -7.24 -15.35
N TYR A 171 -9.00 -6.01 -14.93
CA TYR A 171 -9.26 -4.87 -15.82
C TYR A 171 -8.03 -3.99 -16.01
N ARG A 172 -7.07 -4.12 -15.10
CA ARG A 172 -5.81 -3.39 -15.12
C ARG A 172 -4.70 -4.22 -14.49
N LEU A 173 -3.47 -3.90 -14.86
CA LEU A 173 -2.26 -4.54 -14.37
C LEU A 173 -1.24 -3.45 -14.06
N ALA A 174 -0.72 -3.42 -12.84
CA ALA A 174 0.41 -2.57 -12.48
C ALA A 174 1.64 -3.44 -12.28
N VAL A 175 2.75 -3.09 -12.93
CA VAL A 175 4.06 -3.75 -12.79
C VAL A 175 5.08 -2.70 -12.44
N ARG A 176 5.81 -2.91 -11.34
CA ARG A 176 6.92 -2.05 -10.91
C ARG A 176 8.16 -2.89 -10.67
N GLU A 177 9.20 -2.66 -11.45
CA GLU A 177 10.51 -3.28 -11.29
C GLU A 177 11.46 -2.30 -10.61
N LEU A 178 12.23 -2.74 -9.62
CA LEU A 178 13.22 -1.89 -8.95
C LEU A 178 14.41 -2.68 -8.42
N ARG A 179 15.54 -2.00 -8.27
CA ARG A 179 16.73 -2.56 -7.63
C ARG A 179 16.61 -2.47 -6.11
N TRP A 180 17.23 -3.44 -5.44
CA TRP A 180 17.31 -3.51 -3.98
C TRP A 180 18.65 -4.12 -3.55
N ASN A 181 18.90 -4.19 -2.25
CA ASN A 181 20.14 -4.70 -1.66
C ASN A 181 19.92 -6.11 -1.09
N PRO A 182 20.10 -7.20 -1.86
CA PRO A 182 19.86 -8.54 -1.37
C PRO A 182 20.91 -8.98 -0.34
N ALA A 183 20.45 -9.51 0.80
CA ALA A 183 21.29 -10.24 1.76
C ALA A 183 21.44 -11.72 1.38
N ARG A 184 20.51 -12.24 0.57
CA ARG A 184 20.55 -13.59 -0.04
C ARG A 184 20.53 -13.46 -1.58
N PRO A 185 21.67 -13.26 -2.26
CA PRO A 185 21.70 -13.00 -3.71
C PRO A 185 21.17 -14.14 -4.57
N ASP A 186 21.28 -15.39 -4.10
CA ASP A 186 20.81 -16.57 -4.83
C ASP A 186 19.30 -16.85 -4.59
N LEU A 187 18.63 -16.03 -3.79
CA LEU A 187 17.20 -16.20 -3.50
C LEU A 187 16.38 -15.89 -4.76
N SER A 188 15.63 -16.89 -5.21
CA SER A 188 14.56 -16.74 -6.19
C SER A 188 13.24 -17.13 -5.54
N ALA A 189 12.31 -16.18 -5.45
CA ALA A 189 11.02 -16.42 -4.83
C ALA A 189 9.93 -15.53 -5.44
N ALA A 190 8.68 -16.01 -5.41
CA ALA A 190 7.52 -15.21 -5.75
C ALA A 190 6.46 -15.41 -4.67
N VAL A 191 6.05 -14.32 -4.03
CA VAL A 191 5.13 -14.35 -2.90
C VAL A 191 3.99 -13.37 -3.12
N LEU A 192 2.83 -13.64 -2.53
CA LEU A 192 1.66 -12.79 -2.64
C LEU A 192 1.35 -12.13 -1.30
N VAL A 193 1.38 -10.81 -1.26
CA VAL A 193 1.22 -10.02 -0.02
C VAL A 193 -0.11 -9.26 -0.07
N PRO A 194 -0.93 -9.24 0.99
CA PRO A 194 -2.16 -8.45 1.00
C PRO A 194 -1.89 -6.98 0.67
N ALA A 195 -2.50 -6.46 -0.40
CA ALA A 195 -2.16 -5.13 -0.94
C ALA A 195 -2.41 -4.01 0.08
N ARG A 196 -3.47 -4.14 0.88
CA ARG A 196 -3.80 -3.18 1.93
C ARG A 196 -2.73 -3.15 3.03
N ALA A 197 -2.32 -4.32 3.53
CA ALA A 197 -1.27 -4.40 4.55
C ALA A 197 0.05 -3.85 4.04
N LEU A 198 0.41 -4.16 2.79
CA LEU A 198 1.61 -3.65 2.14
C LEU A 198 1.56 -2.12 1.99
N ALA A 199 0.47 -1.56 1.49
CA ALA A 199 0.29 -0.12 1.33
C ALA A 199 0.32 0.64 2.67
N ASP A 200 -0.34 0.11 3.69
CA ASP A 200 -0.32 0.69 5.04
C ASP A 200 1.10 0.66 5.63
N THR A 201 1.85 -0.43 5.40
CA THR A 201 3.25 -0.58 5.81
C THR A 201 4.18 0.40 5.09
N ALA A 202 4.04 0.54 3.77
CA ALA A 202 4.81 1.50 2.97
C ALA A 202 4.64 2.94 3.45
N ARG A 203 3.41 3.35 3.77
CA ARG A 203 3.13 4.68 4.36
C ARG A 203 3.69 4.85 5.77
N ALA A 204 3.89 3.75 6.48
CA ALA A 204 4.31 3.71 7.86
C ALA A 204 5.84 3.79 8.05
N LEU A 205 6.60 3.32 7.06
CA LEU A 205 8.05 3.15 7.12
C LEU A 205 8.82 4.21 6.32
N THR A 206 8.34 5.45 6.32
CA THR A 206 8.96 6.58 5.59
C THR A 206 9.96 7.38 6.43
N THR A 207 10.04 7.15 7.75
CA THR A 207 10.90 7.92 8.66
C THR A 207 12.36 7.43 8.69
N GLY A 208 12.62 6.20 8.25
CA GLY A 208 13.97 5.63 8.14
C GLY A 208 14.57 5.83 6.74
N ALA A 209 15.89 5.64 6.60
CA ALA A 209 16.56 5.69 5.31
C ALA A 209 16.29 4.43 4.46
N GLU A 210 16.23 3.27 5.12
CA GLU A 210 15.98 1.98 4.48
C GLU A 210 14.90 1.19 5.20
N VAL A 211 14.26 0.31 4.44
CA VAL A 211 13.33 -0.73 4.91
C VAL A 211 14.02 -2.08 4.72
N SER A 212 14.18 -2.82 5.80
CA SER A 212 14.57 -4.23 5.79
C SER A 212 13.36 -5.08 5.42
N ILE A 213 13.53 -5.99 4.47
CA ILE A 213 12.53 -6.97 4.06
C ILE A 213 12.96 -8.32 4.62
N ALA A 214 12.06 -8.98 5.34
CA ALA A 214 12.23 -10.31 5.91
C ALA A 214 11.23 -11.28 5.30
N LEU A 215 11.62 -12.54 5.09
CA LEU A 215 10.76 -13.53 4.44
C LEU A 215 11.00 -14.93 5.01
N ALA A 216 9.90 -15.59 5.37
CA ALA A 216 9.85 -17.03 5.62
C ALA A 216 8.87 -17.66 4.63
N LEU A 217 9.38 -18.55 3.78
CA LEU A 217 8.59 -19.31 2.80
C LEU A 217 7.86 -20.49 3.45
N PRO A 218 6.80 -21.05 2.82
CA PRO A 218 6.12 -22.24 3.35
C PRO A 218 7.10 -23.35 3.75
N GLY A 219 7.04 -23.79 5.01
CA GLY A 219 7.89 -24.85 5.55
C GLY A 219 9.25 -24.41 6.10
N GLU A 220 9.61 -23.12 6.02
CA GLU A 220 10.77 -22.56 6.72
C GLU A 220 10.47 -22.24 8.20
N GLU A 221 11.50 -22.15 9.04
CA GLU A 221 11.34 -21.71 10.43
C GLU A 221 10.74 -20.29 10.48
N GLY A 222 9.70 -20.11 11.31
CA GLY A 222 8.95 -18.85 11.40
C GLY A 222 7.81 -18.71 10.39
N ALA A 223 7.69 -19.60 9.40
CA ALA A 223 6.54 -19.64 8.50
C ALA A 223 5.33 -20.32 9.15
N THR A 224 4.13 -19.74 8.97
CA THR A 224 2.85 -20.41 9.25
C THR A 224 2.02 -20.44 7.98
N GLY A 225 1.45 -21.61 7.65
CA GLY A 225 0.66 -21.78 6.42
C GLY A 225 1.44 -21.42 5.15
N GLU A 226 0.97 -20.40 4.44
CA GLU A 226 1.51 -19.90 3.15
C GLU A 226 2.81 -19.08 3.29
N GLY A 227 3.34 -18.94 4.50
CA GLY A 227 4.53 -18.16 4.80
C GLY A 227 4.21 -16.76 5.31
N MET A 228 5.28 -16.00 5.56
CA MET A 228 5.21 -14.71 6.21
C MET A 228 6.24 -13.76 5.63
N ILE A 229 5.85 -12.51 5.43
CA ILE A 229 6.75 -11.43 5.07
C ILE A 229 6.76 -10.38 6.18
N GLY A 230 7.93 -9.82 6.43
CA GLY A 230 8.17 -8.80 7.43
C GLY A 230 8.82 -7.57 6.82
N PHE A 231 8.50 -6.41 7.35
CA PHE A 231 9.09 -5.13 6.97
C PHE A 231 9.50 -4.38 8.23
N GLU A 232 10.72 -3.85 8.26
CA GLU A 232 11.25 -3.11 9.41
C GLU A 232 12.00 -1.85 8.97
N GLY A 233 11.74 -0.73 9.65
CA GLY A 233 12.42 0.54 9.41
C GLY A 233 12.09 1.55 10.51
N GLY A 234 13.07 2.34 10.95
CA GLY A 234 12.85 3.43 11.90
C GLY A 234 12.23 3.00 13.24
N GLY A 235 12.62 1.84 13.80
CA GLY A 235 12.10 1.32 15.09
C GLY A 235 10.69 0.74 15.02
N ARG A 236 10.15 0.56 13.81
CA ARG A 236 8.84 0.00 13.52
C ARG A 236 8.99 -1.27 12.70
N ARG A 237 8.18 -2.28 13.02
CA ARG A 237 8.12 -3.52 12.25
C ARG A 237 6.70 -4.00 12.04
N THR A 238 6.43 -4.52 10.87
CA THR A 238 5.15 -5.14 10.51
C THR A 238 5.40 -6.52 9.93
N THR A 239 4.67 -7.53 10.40
CA THR A 239 4.63 -8.85 9.76
C THR A 239 3.24 -9.08 9.19
N THR A 240 3.17 -9.70 8.02
CA THR A 240 1.90 -10.10 7.42
C THR A 240 2.00 -11.52 6.87
N ARG A 241 0.92 -12.28 7.07
CA ARG A 241 0.79 -13.60 6.46
C ARG A 241 0.68 -13.46 4.94
N LEU A 242 1.35 -14.34 4.21
CA LEU A 242 1.22 -14.40 2.76
C LEU A 242 -0.15 -14.94 2.35
N LEU A 243 -0.64 -14.46 1.22
CA LEU A 243 -1.83 -14.99 0.57
C LEU A 243 -1.47 -16.26 -0.20
N GLY A 244 -2.35 -17.25 -0.16
CA GLY A 244 -2.27 -18.42 -1.02
C GLY A 244 -2.98 -18.20 -2.36
N GLY A 245 -2.66 -19.04 -3.35
CA GLY A 245 -3.33 -19.09 -4.64
C GLY A 245 -2.45 -18.67 -5.83
N ASP A 246 -2.93 -18.99 -7.03
CA ASP A 246 -2.21 -18.73 -8.27
C ASP A 246 -2.44 -17.30 -8.76
N PHE A 247 -1.35 -16.57 -8.95
CA PHE A 247 -1.39 -15.26 -9.61
C PHE A 247 -1.34 -15.43 -11.14
N PRO A 248 -2.15 -14.68 -11.91
CA PRO A 248 -2.17 -14.81 -13.37
C PRO A 248 -0.80 -14.56 -14.02
N ARG A 249 -0.47 -15.32 -15.07
CA ARG A 249 0.72 -15.05 -15.90
C ARG A 249 0.51 -13.74 -16.66
N TYR A 250 1.25 -12.70 -16.29
CA TYR A 250 1.05 -11.34 -16.79
C TYR A 250 2.04 -10.92 -17.88
N GLN A 251 3.22 -11.55 -17.95
CA GLN A 251 4.30 -11.17 -18.89
C GLN A 251 3.83 -11.21 -20.35
N THR A 252 2.94 -12.14 -20.70
CA THR A 252 2.38 -12.27 -22.04
C THR A 252 1.35 -11.18 -22.39
N LEU A 253 0.90 -10.39 -21.41
CA LEU A 253 -0.05 -9.29 -21.61
C LEU A 253 0.66 -7.97 -21.93
N LEU A 254 1.96 -7.86 -21.63
CA LEU A 254 2.73 -6.67 -21.92
C LEU A 254 3.02 -6.61 -23.43
N PRO A 255 2.69 -5.50 -24.11
CA PRO A 255 2.86 -5.39 -25.55
C PRO A 255 4.35 -5.33 -25.93
N ASN A 256 4.75 -6.14 -26.91
CA ASN A 256 6.12 -6.16 -27.47
C ASN A 256 6.28 -5.29 -28.73
N HIS A 257 5.17 -4.78 -29.26
CA HIS A 257 5.14 -3.86 -30.40
C HIS A 257 4.08 -2.80 -30.11
N VAL A 258 4.21 -1.64 -30.75
CA VAL A 258 3.27 -0.51 -30.63
C VAL A 258 2.92 -0.02 -32.03
N SER A 259 1.64 0.29 -32.26
CA SER A 259 1.14 0.86 -33.52
C SER A 259 0.91 2.36 -33.42
N ALA A 260 0.58 2.84 -32.23
CA ALA A 260 0.41 4.25 -31.94
C ALA A 260 0.94 4.61 -30.54
N VAL A 261 1.44 5.83 -30.39
CA VAL A 261 1.97 6.37 -29.15
C VAL A 261 1.42 7.78 -28.95
N ALA A 262 0.85 8.04 -27.78
CA ALA A 262 0.42 9.37 -27.34
C ALA A 262 1.27 9.84 -26.15
N GLU A 263 1.73 11.08 -26.17
CA GLU A 263 2.44 11.74 -25.07
C GLU A 263 1.68 13.00 -24.63
N LEU A 264 1.33 13.07 -23.35
CA LEU A 264 0.60 14.20 -22.76
C LEU A 264 1.22 14.59 -21.42
N THR A 265 1.10 15.86 -21.04
CA THR A 265 1.45 16.27 -19.68
C THR A 265 0.53 15.59 -18.67
N THR A 266 1.10 14.85 -17.73
CA THR A 266 0.38 13.95 -16.81
C THR A 266 -0.68 14.68 -16.00
N ALA A 267 -0.31 15.81 -15.36
CA ALA A 267 -1.22 16.54 -14.49
C ALA A 267 -2.40 17.17 -15.24
N PRO A 268 -2.21 17.95 -16.34
CA PRO A 268 -3.31 18.43 -17.17
C PRO A 268 -4.23 17.31 -17.68
N PHE A 269 -3.65 16.18 -18.09
CA PHE A 269 -4.43 15.05 -18.58
C PHE A 269 -5.31 14.44 -17.47
N ALA A 270 -4.75 14.17 -16.29
CA ALA A 270 -5.52 13.66 -15.16
C ALA A 270 -6.64 14.63 -14.74
N GLU A 271 -6.37 15.94 -14.72
CA GLU A 271 -7.38 16.95 -14.38
C GLU A 271 -8.51 17.04 -15.43
N ALA A 272 -8.19 16.89 -16.72
CA ALA A 272 -9.19 16.83 -17.78
C ALA A 272 -10.08 15.59 -17.66
N VAL A 273 -9.49 14.41 -17.39
CA VAL A 273 -10.26 13.19 -17.13
C VAL A 273 -11.18 13.37 -15.93
N LYS A 274 -10.72 13.99 -14.83
CA LYS A 274 -11.57 14.31 -13.67
C LYS A 274 -12.76 15.20 -14.03
N ARG A 275 -12.53 16.26 -14.82
CA ARG A 275 -13.59 17.19 -15.25
C ARG A 275 -14.60 16.54 -16.17
N VAL A 276 -14.12 15.85 -17.21
CA VAL A 276 -14.99 15.17 -18.18
C VAL A 276 -15.79 14.06 -17.52
N ALA A 277 -15.22 13.34 -16.55
CA ALA A 277 -15.93 12.32 -15.79
C ALA A 277 -17.04 12.87 -14.86
N LEU A 278 -17.17 14.18 -14.62
CA LEU A 278 -18.24 14.73 -13.77
C LEU A 278 -19.64 14.51 -14.33
N VAL A 279 -19.78 14.44 -15.66
CA VAL A 279 -21.05 14.14 -16.33
C VAL A 279 -21.24 12.64 -16.57
N ALA A 280 -20.21 11.83 -16.28
CA ALA A 280 -20.30 10.38 -16.40
C ALA A 280 -21.09 9.83 -15.20
N GLU A 281 -22.23 9.20 -15.47
CA GLU A 281 -22.90 8.40 -14.45
C GLU A 281 -22.01 7.23 -13.98
N ARG A 282 -22.44 6.52 -12.92
CA ARG A 282 -21.72 5.35 -12.44
C ARG A 282 -21.57 4.32 -13.57
N ASN A 283 -20.32 4.00 -13.90
CA ASN A 283 -19.89 3.08 -14.96
C ASN A 283 -19.93 3.61 -16.39
N THR A 284 -20.14 4.91 -16.61
CA THR A 284 -19.98 5.51 -17.95
C THR A 284 -18.51 5.68 -18.29
N ALA A 285 -18.12 5.27 -19.50
CA ALA A 285 -16.75 5.37 -19.97
C ALA A 285 -16.40 6.80 -20.40
N VAL A 286 -15.12 7.17 -20.27
CA VAL A 286 -14.57 8.35 -20.94
C VAL A 286 -13.97 7.89 -22.26
N ARG A 287 -14.42 8.50 -23.35
CA ARG A 287 -13.95 8.25 -24.71
C ARG A 287 -12.79 9.20 -25.02
N LEU A 288 -11.74 8.62 -25.57
CA LEU A 288 -10.51 9.28 -25.99
C LEU A 288 -10.41 9.12 -27.50
N THR A 289 -10.38 10.23 -28.22
CA THR A 289 -10.14 10.25 -29.67
C THR A 289 -8.81 10.95 -29.91
N PHE A 290 -7.83 10.19 -30.39
CA PHE A 290 -6.50 10.66 -30.74
C PHE A 290 -6.41 10.94 -32.24
N SER A 291 -5.82 12.07 -32.59
CA SER A 291 -5.50 12.50 -33.95
C SER A 291 -4.24 13.36 -33.91
N ASP A 292 -3.67 13.71 -35.07
CA ASP A 292 -2.45 14.52 -35.14
C ASP A 292 -2.53 15.80 -34.28
N GLY A 293 -1.63 15.91 -33.30
CA GLY A 293 -1.49 17.05 -32.38
C GLY A 293 -2.52 17.17 -31.25
N GLN A 294 -3.53 16.29 -31.14
CA GLN A 294 -4.60 16.49 -30.16
C GLN A 294 -5.23 15.19 -29.61
N LEU A 295 -5.72 15.28 -28.37
CA LEU A 295 -6.61 14.33 -27.72
C LEU A 295 -7.95 15.01 -27.43
N VAL A 296 -9.04 14.41 -27.89
CA VAL A 296 -10.41 14.80 -27.51
C VAL A 296 -10.95 13.82 -26.47
N LEU A 297 -11.30 14.34 -25.30
CA LEU A 297 -11.95 13.62 -24.21
C LEU A 297 -13.44 13.88 -24.22
N GLU A 298 -14.25 12.82 -24.17
CA GLU A 298 -15.71 12.93 -24.17
C GLU A 298 -16.34 11.99 -23.13
N ALA A 299 -17.39 12.46 -22.47
CA ALA A 299 -18.25 11.62 -21.63
C ALA A 299 -19.70 12.13 -21.66
N GLY A 300 -20.61 11.24 -21.24
CA GLY A 300 -22.06 11.43 -21.36
C GLY A 300 -22.61 10.87 -22.66
N THR A 301 -23.94 10.68 -22.74
CA THR A 301 -24.62 10.12 -23.91
C THR A 301 -25.93 10.83 -24.20
N GLY A 302 -26.24 11.08 -25.48
CA GLY A 302 -27.57 11.51 -25.91
C GLY A 302 -28.05 12.83 -25.29
N ASP A 303 -29.28 12.85 -24.78
CA ASP A 303 -29.95 14.03 -24.20
C ASP A 303 -29.51 14.35 -22.75
N GLU A 304 -28.53 13.61 -22.21
CA GLU A 304 -27.99 13.84 -20.87
C GLU A 304 -26.90 14.91 -20.85
N ALA A 305 -26.34 15.17 -19.67
CA ALA A 305 -25.19 16.04 -19.53
C ALA A 305 -23.99 15.46 -20.30
N GLN A 306 -23.36 16.29 -21.13
CA GLN A 306 -22.19 15.94 -21.92
C GLN A 306 -21.02 16.85 -21.55
N ALA A 307 -19.81 16.30 -21.64
CA ALA A 307 -18.58 17.04 -21.47
C ALA A 307 -17.63 16.66 -22.59
N VAL A 308 -17.01 17.69 -23.17
CA VAL A 308 -15.98 17.56 -24.19
C VAL A 308 -14.83 18.47 -23.78
N GLU A 309 -13.61 17.92 -23.77
CA GLU A 309 -12.40 18.70 -23.53
C GLU A 309 -11.32 18.29 -24.53
N VAL A 310 -10.58 19.26 -25.05
CA VAL A 310 -9.52 19.03 -26.03
C VAL A 310 -8.19 19.38 -25.38
N LEU A 311 -7.23 18.47 -25.48
CA LEU A 311 -5.86 18.65 -25.02
C LEU A 311 -4.89 18.58 -26.20
N GLU A 312 -3.83 19.37 -26.14
CA GLU A 312 -2.66 19.18 -26.99
C GLU A 312 -1.98 17.86 -26.61
N ALA A 313 -1.63 17.04 -27.61
CA ALA A 313 -0.99 15.76 -27.41
C ALA A 313 0.04 15.52 -28.52
N GLY A 314 1.24 15.05 -28.15
CA GLY A 314 2.12 14.43 -29.13
C GLY A 314 1.51 13.09 -29.53
N TYR A 315 1.19 12.88 -30.81
CA TYR A 315 0.58 11.64 -31.27
C TYR A 315 1.26 11.14 -32.54
N GLU A 316 1.69 9.88 -32.51
CA GLU A 316 2.25 9.17 -33.65
C GLU A 316 1.42 7.89 -33.87
N GLY A 317 0.78 7.75 -35.03
CA GLY A 317 -0.06 6.60 -35.38
C GLY A 317 -1.27 6.99 -36.21
N ASP A 318 -2.06 6.00 -36.62
CA ASP A 318 -3.37 6.23 -37.25
C ASP A 318 -4.39 6.71 -36.21
N ASP A 319 -5.35 7.53 -36.63
CA ASP A 319 -6.44 8.02 -35.76
C ASP A 319 -7.08 6.87 -34.97
N LEU A 320 -7.13 7.03 -33.65
CA LEU A 320 -7.58 6.01 -32.72
C LEU A 320 -8.67 6.54 -31.81
N GLN A 321 -9.77 5.79 -31.73
CA GLN A 321 -10.81 6.00 -30.73
C GLN A 321 -10.85 4.82 -29.76
N ILE A 322 -10.80 5.13 -28.46
CA ILE A 322 -10.79 4.14 -27.39
C ILE A 322 -11.53 4.69 -26.16
N ALA A 323 -12.10 3.83 -25.32
CA ALA A 323 -12.80 4.27 -24.12
C ALA A 323 -12.36 3.49 -22.88
N PHE A 324 -12.31 4.18 -21.74
CA PHE A 324 -11.85 3.62 -20.47
C PHE A 324 -12.80 3.95 -19.33
N ASN A 325 -12.74 3.13 -18.29
CA ASN A 325 -13.30 3.51 -17.00
C ASN A 325 -12.50 4.72 -16.46
N PRO A 326 -13.13 5.87 -16.14
CA PRO A 326 -12.41 7.05 -15.68
C PRO A 326 -11.61 6.82 -14.41
N THR A 327 -12.15 6.05 -13.46
CA THR A 327 -11.48 5.73 -12.20
C THR A 327 -10.20 4.94 -12.45
N TYR A 328 -10.25 3.92 -13.32
CA TYR A 328 -9.06 3.12 -13.63
C TYR A 328 -8.02 3.90 -14.44
N LEU A 329 -8.45 4.81 -15.32
CA LEU A 329 -7.54 5.71 -16.01
C LEU A 329 -6.84 6.66 -15.03
N LEU A 330 -7.61 7.29 -14.12
CA LEU A 330 -7.07 8.18 -13.10
C LEU A 330 -6.12 7.49 -12.13
N ASP A 331 -6.45 6.27 -11.69
CA ASP A 331 -5.58 5.49 -10.81
C ASP A 331 -4.22 5.22 -11.49
N GLY A 332 -4.22 4.87 -12.78
CA GLY A 332 -3.00 4.70 -13.57
C GLY A 332 -2.20 5.99 -13.74
N LEU A 333 -2.87 7.09 -14.11
CA LEU A 333 -2.23 8.40 -14.28
C LEU A 333 -1.63 8.93 -12.97
N SER A 334 -2.32 8.73 -11.84
CA SER A 334 -1.86 9.17 -10.53
C SER A 334 -0.64 8.41 -10.01
N ALA A 335 -0.38 7.22 -10.55
CA ALA A 335 0.77 6.39 -10.21
C ALA A 335 2.01 6.71 -11.08
N ILE A 336 1.85 7.46 -12.17
CA ILE A 336 2.98 7.86 -13.01
C ILE A 336 3.78 8.95 -12.30
N ASP A 337 5.04 8.64 -11.98
CA ASP A 337 6.01 9.60 -11.45
C ASP A 337 6.81 10.23 -12.60
N SER A 338 6.10 11.01 -13.44
CA SER A 338 6.66 11.69 -14.59
C SER A 338 5.76 12.84 -15.03
N ASP A 339 6.35 13.94 -15.48
CA ASP A 339 5.61 15.09 -16.05
C ASP A 339 4.88 14.73 -17.34
N ILE A 340 5.36 13.71 -18.07
CA ILE A 340 4.76 13.25 -19.32
C ILE A 340 4.29 11.80 -19.16
N ALA A 341 3.00 11.59 -19.35
CA ALA A 341 2.39 10.28 -19.48
C ALA A 341 2.48 9.85 -20.94
N ARG A 342 2.98 8.64 -21.17
CA ARG A 342 2.99 7.98 -22.46
C ARG A 342 1.93 6.88 -22.47
N MET A 343 1.05 6.91 -23.47
CA MET A 343 0.09 5.85 -23.76
C MET A 343 0.52 5.14 -25.04
N SER A 344 0.71 3.83 -24.96
CA SER A 344 1.07 2.99 -26.09
C SER A 344 -0.07 2.04 -26.45
N PHE A 345 -0.36 1.94 -27.73
CA PHE A 345 -1.47 1.15 -28.28
C PHE A 345 -0.98 0.10 -29.27
N THR A 346 -1.78 -0.96 -29.44
CA THR A 346 -1.51 -2.06 -30.39
C THR A 346 -2.60 -2.16 -31.44
N GLU A 347 -3.81 -2.56 -31.06
CA GLU A 347 -4.97 -2.60 -31.95
C GLU A 347 -6.18 -1.98 -31.22
N PRO A 348 -7.19 -1.48 -31.96
CA PRO A 348 -8.45 -1.08 -31.36
C PRO A 348 -9.04 -2.20 -30.49
N GLY A 349 -9.43 -1.86 -29.26
CA GLY A 349 -10.01 -2.81 -28.29
C GLY A 349 -9.00 -3.71 -27.57
N LYS A 350 -7.69 -3.57 -27.83
CA LYS A 350 -6.63 -4.16 -27.01
C LYS A 350 -6.26 -3.25 -25.82
N PRO A 351 -5.59 -3.79 -24.79
CA PRO A 351 -5.18 -2.99 -23.65
C PRO A 351 -4.25 -1.85 -24.08
N ALA A 352 -4.39 -0.68 -23.46
CA ALA A 352 -3.41 0.39 -23.57
C ALA A 352 -2.36 0.23 -22.46
N LEU A 353 -1.10 0.50 -22.80
CA LEU A 353 0.00 0.55 -21.84
C LEU A 353 0.30 2.01 -21.48
N LEU A 354 0.16 2.36 -20.21
CA LEU A 354 0.49 3.65 -19.64
C LEU A 354 1.84 3.57 -18.92
N THR A 355 2.73 4.52 -19.20
CA THR A 355 4.03 4.65 -18.54
C THR A 355 4.38 6.13 -18.35
N GLY A 356 5.35 6.44 -17.49
CA GLY A 356 6.07 7.71 -17.62
C GLY A 356 6.87 7.72 -18.92
N LYS A 357 7.17 8.91 -19.46
CA LYS A 357 8.06 9.02 -20.62
C LYS A 357 9.44 8.47 -20.24
N PRO A 358 9.88 7.35 -20.86
CA PRO A 358 11.17 6.77 -20.53
C PRO A 358 12.30 7.70 -21.01
N ALA A 359 13.48 7.55 -20.42
CA ALA A 359 14.70 8.07 -20.99
C ALA A 359 14.91 7.49 -22.42
N PRO A 360 15.63 8.19 -23.33
CA PRO A 360 15.75 7.79 -24.74
C PRO A 360 16.15 6.32 -24.98
N ASP A 361 16.96 5.73 -24.10
CA ASP A 361 17.42 4.34 -24.16
C ASP A 361 16.93 3.47 -22.98
N GLY A 362 15.99 3.98 -22.18
CA GLY A 362 15.50 3.33 -20.98
C GLY A 362 14.23 2.52 -21.22
N GLN A 363 14.08 1.40 -20.52
CA GLN A 363 12.76 0.79 -20.34
C GLN A 363 12.04 1.47 -19.17
N PRO A 364 10.71 1.66 -19.26
CA PRO A 364 9.95 2.18 -18.13
C PRO A 364 9.92 1.12 -17.02
N ASP A 365 10.32 1.56 -15.84
CA ASP A 365 10.39 0.74 -14.62
C ASP A 365 9.00 0.54 -13.98
N TYR A 366 8.05 1.44 -14.29
CA TYR A 366 6.63 1.30 -14.02
C TYR A 366 5.81 1.14 -15.31
N ARG A 367 4.93 0.14 -15.33
CA ARG A 367 4.02 -0.16 -16.45
C ARG A 367 2.61 -0.39 -15.92
N TYR A 368 1.64 0.32 -16.47
CA TYR A 368 0.23 0.19 -16.14
C TYR A 368 -0.58 -0.19 -17.38
N LEU A 369 -1.03 -1.44 -17.46
CA LEU A 369 -1.88 -1.92 -18.54
C LEU A 369 -3.34 -1.68 -18.18
N LEU A 370 -4.12 -1.11 -19.10
CA LEU A 370 -5.53 -0.79 -18.88
C LEU A 370 -6.41 -1.37 -20.00
N MET A 371 -7.39 -2.18 -19.61
CA MET A 371 -8.37 -2.74 -20.54
C MET A 371 -9.36 -1.66 -21.01
N PRO A 372 -9.61 -1.53 -22.32
CA PRO A 372 -10.66 -0.64 -22.80
C PRO A 372 -12.05 -1.22 -22.55
N ILE A 373 -13.03 -0.32 -22.46
CA ILE A 373 -14.45 -0.65 -22.50
C ILE A 373 -14.87 -0.71 -23.97
N ARG A 374 -15.66 -1.72 -24.33
CA ARG A 374 -16.24 -1.79 -25.68
C ARG A 374 -17.19 -0.62 -25.86
N LEU A 375 -16.94 0.19 -26.88
CA LEU A 375 -17.87 1.23 -27.32
C LEU A 375 -19.16 0.53 -27.80
N GLY A 376 -20.28 0.85 -27.15
CA GLY A 376 -21.60 0.51 -27.70
C GLY A 376 -21.81 1.32 -28.97
N GLY A 377 -22.25 0.65 -30.04
CA GLY A 377 -22.54 1.28 -31.33
C GLY A 377 -23.79 2.12 -31.32
#